data_AF-A0A8S3G998-F1
#
_entry.id   AF-A0A8S3G998-F1
#
_cell.length_a   1.000
_cell.length_b   1.000
_cell.length_c   1.000
_cell.angle_alpha   90.00
_cell.angle_beta   90.00
_cell.angle_gamma   90.00
#
_symmetry.space_group_name_H-M   'P 1'
#
loop_
_entity.id
_entity.type
_entity.pdbx_description
1 polymer ?
#
loop_
_entity_poly.entity_id
_entity_poly.type
_entity_poly.pdbx_seq_one_letter_code
_entity_poly.pdbx_strand_id
1 'polypeptide(L)'
;QFFRDVEAIIEKDVVRTDRSHPYFKGDDNPNLRVMKEILMNYAAYCPTMGYNQGMSDLLAPILTVIQNDSDTFWCFVGLMNRTIFISTPTDDVMEKQLRYLRELLLLMLPLFHDHCAKLPDGLDLLFAHRWILLCFKREFPGH
;
A
#
# COMPACT_ATOMS: atom_id res chain seq x y z
N GLN A 1 -21.98 -10.96 -2.21
CA GLN A 1 -21.19 -10.66 -3.41
C GLN A 1 -19.90 -9.93 -3.02
N PHE A 2 -20.00 -8.73 -2.43
CA PHE A 2 -18.88 -7.95 -1.87
C PHE A 2 -17.77 -8.75 -1.17
N PHE A 3 -18.08 -9.56 -0.15
CA PHE A 3 -17.05 -10.31 0.60
C PHE A 3 -16.30 -11.34 -0.24
N ARG A 4 -16.94 -11.94 -1.26
CA ARG A 4 -16.26 -12.90 -2.15
C ARG A 4 -15.28 -12.18 -3.08
N ASP A 5 -15.67 -11.00 -3.56
CA ASP A 5 -14.82 -10.20 -4.44
C ASP A 5 -13.60 -9.66 -3.65
N VAL A 6 -13.82 -9.20 -2.42
CA VAL A 6 -12.76 -8.79 -1.49
C VAL A 6 -11.80 -9.94 -1.17
N GLU A 7 -12.33 -11.11 -0.83
CA GLU A 7 -11.52 -12.29 -0.52
C GLU A 7 -10.64 -12.69 -1.70
N ALA A 8 -11.17 -12.69 -2.93
CA ALA A 8 -10.41 -13.03 -4.13
C ALA A 8 -9.23 -12.07 -4.38
N ILE A 9 -9.41 -10.77 -4.12
CA ILE A 9 -8.34 -9.78 -4.27
C ILE A 9 -7.29 -9.98 -3.18
N ILE A 10 -7.71 -10.21 -1.92
CA ILE A 10 -6.80 -10.48 -0.81
C ILE A 10 -5.97 -11.73 -1.09
N GLU A 11 -6.59 -12.82 -1.53
CA GLU A 11 -5.87 -14.06 -1.85
C GLU A 11 -4.79 -13.84 -2.90
N LYS A 12 -5.13 -13.13 -3.99
CA LYS A 12 -4.18 -12.79 -5.05
C LYS A 12 -3.01 -11.94 -4.55
N ASP A 13 -3.27 -11.03 -3.61
CA ASP A 13 -2.26 -10.14 -3.06
C ASP A 13 -1.37 -10.80 -2.01
N VAL A 14 -1.94 -11.63 -1.13
CA VAL A 14 -1.20 -12.32 -0.07
C VAL A 14 -0.18 -13.30 -0.64
N VAL A 15 -0.54 -14.09 -1.66
CA VAL A 15 0.37 -15.10 -2.24
C VAL A 15 1.61 -14.49 -2.90
N ARG A 16 1.54 -13.21 -3.29
CA ARG A 16 2.64 -12.46 -3.92
C ARG A 16 3.42 -11.55 -2.94
N THR A 17 2.99 -11.44 -1.69
CA THR A 17 3.61 -10.54 -0.70
C THR A 17 4.92 -11.12 -0.17
N ASP A 18 6.01 -10.36 -0.37
CA ASP A 18 7.32 -10.53 0.27
C ASP A 18 7.85 -11.98 0.35
N ARG A 19 7.64 -12.79 -0.70
CA ARG A 19 8.01 -14.22 -0.70
C ARG A 19 9.51 -14.50 -0.61
N SER A 20 10.36 -13.49 -0.81
CA SER A 20 11.81 -13.56 -0.54
C SER A 20 12.15 -13.38 0.94
N HIS A 21 11.27 -12.74 1.73
CA HIS A 21 11.47 -12.47 3.13
C HIS A 21 11.31 -13.76 3.97
N PRO A 22 12.22 -14.09 4.90
CA PRO A 22 12.17 -15.34 5.65
C PRO A 22 10.83 -15.61 6.35
N TYR A 23 10.20 -14.56 6.88
CA TYR A 23 8.91 -14.64 7.56
C TYR A 23 7.77 -15.12 6.63
N PHE A 24 7.82 -14.79 5.34
CA PHE A 24 6.78 -15.16 4.37
C PHE A 24 7.26 -16.17 3.32
N LYS A 25 8.49 -16.69 3.41
CA LYS A 25 9.05 -17.63 2.43
C LYS A 25 8.51 -19.05 2.65
N GLY A 26 8.47 -19.85 1.58
CA GLY A 26 8.13 -21.28 1.63
C GLY A 26 6.65 -21.56 1.36
N ASP A 27 6.38 -22.70 0.75
CA ASP A 27 5.02 -23.11 0.40
C ASP A 27 4.21 -23.40 1.67
N ASP A 28 2.90 -23.16 1.62
CA ASP A 28 1.97 -23.32 2.76
C ASP A 28 2.41 -22.58 4.04
N ASN A 29 3.07 -21.42 3.90
CA ASN A 29 3.54 -20.65 5.04
C ASN A 29 2.35 -20.14 5.89
N PRO A 30 2.30 -20.47 7.20
CA PRO A 30 1.16 -20.11 8.07
C PRO A 30 0.99 -18.59 8.25
N ASN A 31 2.06 -17.80 8.11
CA ASN A 31 2.01 -16.35 8.24
C ASN A 31 1.25 -15.69 7.07
N LEU A 32 1.17 -16.35 5.91
CA LEU A 32 0.30 -15.90 4.82
C LEU A 32 -1.18 -16.10 5.19
N ARG A 33 -1.52 -17.17 5.91
CA ARG A 33 -2.88 -17.37 6.42
C ARG A 33 -3.25 -16.29 7.44
N VAL A 34 -2.36 -16.01 8.39
CA VAL A 34 -2.52 -14.92 9.37
C VAL A 34 -2.73 -13.58 8.66
N MET A 35 -1.91 -13.28 7.65
CA MET A 35 -2.07 -12.07 6.84
C MET A 35 -3.46 -11.98 6.19
N LYS A 36 -3.92 -13.07 5.56
CA LYS A 36 -5.26 -13.15 4.96
C LYS A 36 -6.35 -12.86 6.01
N GLU A 37 -6.28 -13.49 7.17
CA GLU A 37 -7.26 -13.33 8.25
C GLU A 37 -7.31 -11.88 8.76
N ILE A 38 -6.17 -11.24 8.99
CA ILE A 38 -6.10 -9.84 9.42
C ILE A 38 -6.72 -8.90 8.37
N LEU A 39 -6.43 -9.11 7.07
CA LEU A 39 -6.98 -8.29 5.99
C LEU A 39 -8.49 -8.48 5.83
N MET A 40 -8.98 -9.72 5.97
CA MET A 40 -10.42 -10.02 5.98
C MET A 40 -11.13 -9.36 7.16
N ASN A 41 -10.53 -9.42 8.36
CA ASN A 41 -11.05 -8.75 9.55
C ASN A 41 -11.07 -7.23 9.37
N TYR A 42 -10.05 -6.65 8.72
CA TYR A 42 -10.02 -5.22 8.44
C TYR A 42 -11.14 -4.82 7.46
N ALA A 43 -11.33 -5.58 6.39
CA ALA A 43 -12.40 -5.32 5.41
C ALA A 43 -13.80 -5.43 6.04
N ALA A 44 -13.99 -6.32 7.03
CA ALA A 44 -15.21 -6.40 7.82
C ALA A 44 -15.37 -5.23 8.80
N TYR A 45 -14.27 -4.78 9.42
CA TYR A 45 -14.26 -3.66 10.36
C TYR A 45 -14.52 -2.30 9.69
N CYS A 46 -13.97 -2.08 8.49
CA CYS A 46 -14.12 -0.85 7.71
C CYS A 46 -14.67 -1.14 6.31
N PRO A 47 -15.96 -1.51 6.17
CA PRO A 47 -16.53 -1.97 4.89
C PRO A 47 -16.61 -0.87 3.82
N THR A 48 -16.61 0.40 4.23
CA THR A 48 -16.55 1.54 3.29
C THR A 48 -15.22 1.63 2.56
N MET A 49 -14.12 1.24 3.22
CA MET A 49 -12.80 1.12 2.60
C MET A 49 -12.59 -0.27 1.97
N GLY A 50 -13.06 -1.31 2.65
CA GLY A 50 -12.86 -2.70 2.27
C GLY A 50 -11.36 -3.05 2.21
N TYR A 51 -10.95 -3.65 1.10
CA TYR A 51 -9.56 -3.96 0.77
C TYR A 51 -9.19 -3.35 -0.56
N ASN A 52 -8.07 -2.62 -0.60
CA ASN A 52 -7.48 -2.10 -1.83
C ASN A 52 -6.15 -2.82 -2.12
N GLN A 53 -5.87 -3.01 -3.41
CA GLN A 53 -4.64 -3.66 -3.84
C GLN A 53 -3.41 -2.96 -3.25
N GLY A 54 -2.50 -3.74 -2.65
CA GLY A 54 -1.29 -3.22 -1.99
C GLY A 54 -1.42 -3.03 -0.47
N MET A 55 -2.61 -3.16 0.12
CA MET A 55 -2.76 -3.17 1.59
C MET A 55 -2.00 -4.33 2.25
N SER A 56 -1.82 -5.46 1.56
CA SER A 56 -0.95 -6.54 2.04
C SER A 56 0.52 -6.12 2.19
N ASP A 57 1.02 -5.25 1.30
CA ASP A 57 2.38 -4.69 1.37
C ASP A 57 2.55 -3.73 2.56
N LEU A 58 1.49 -3.01 2.93
CA LEU A 58 1.47 -2.15 4.12
C LEU A 58 1.37 -2.96 5.42
N LEU A 59 0.65 -4.08 5.41
CA LEU A 59 0.51 -4.98 6.56
C LEU A 59 1.79 -5.80 6.83
N ALA A 60 2.47 -6.26 5.78
CA ALA A 60 3.65 -7.12 5.87
C ALA A 60 4.71 -6.69 6.91
N PRO A 61 5.18 -5.42 6.95
CA PRO A 61 6.16 -5.01 7.95
C PRO A 61 5.60 -5.00 9.37
N ILE A 62 4.33 -4.63 9.56
CA ILE A 62 3.70 -4.62 10.88
C ILE A 62 3.62 -6.06 11.41
N LEU A 63 3.13 -6.99 10.60
CA LEU A 63 2.97 -8.39 10.99
C LEU A 63 4.33 -9.04 11.31
N THR A 64 5.36 -8.74 10.52
CA THR A 64 6.72 -9.26 10.72
C THR A 64 7.32 -8.79 12.05
N VAL A 65 7.05 -7.55 12.46
CA VAL A 65 7.59 -6.96 13.69
C VAL A 65 6.79 -7.37 14.93
N ILE A 66 5.46 -7.35 14.85
CA ILE A 66 4.59 -7.54 16.02
C ILE A 66 4.36 -9.03 16.32
N GLN A 67 4.18 -9.86 15.29
CA GLN A 67 3.99 -11.32 15.40
C GLN A 67 2.88 -11.76 16.37
N ASN A 68 1.89 -10.88 16.58
CA ASN A 68 0.66 -11.14 17.31
C ASN A 68 -0.51 -10.62 16.49
N ASP A 69 -1.49 -11.48 16.22
CA ASP A 69 -2.57 -11.19 15.27
C ASP A 69 -3.43 -9.98 15.70
N SER A 70 -3.75 -9.90 17.00
CA SER A 70 -4.62 -8.86 17.55
C SER A 70 -3.92 -7.50 17.60
N ASP A 71 -2.67 -7.48 18.07
CA ASP A 71 -1.88 -6.25 18.11
C ASP A 71 -1.55 -5.77 16.71
N THR A 72 -1.21 -6.68 15.80
CA THR A 72 -0.98 -6.38 14.37
C THR A 72 -2.24 -5.76 13.76
N PHE A 73 -3.41 -6.34 14.01
CA PHE A 73 -4.67 -5.82 13.52
C PHE A 73 -4.91 -4.37 13.98
N TRP A 74 -4.78 -4.08 15.28
CA TRP A 74 -5.02 -2.73 15.78
C TRP A 74 -3.96 -1.72 15.32
N CYS A 75 -2.70 -2.14 15.22
CA CYS A 75 -1.66 -1.33 14.60
C CYS A 75 -1.96 -1.05 13.12
N PHE A 76 -2.45 -2.03 12.38
CA PHE A 76 -2.85 -1.86 10.98
C PHE A 76 -4.05 -0.92 10.85
N VAL A 77 -5.07 -1.04 11.70
CA VAL A 77 -6.19 -0.08 11.75
C VAL A 77 -5.68 1.34 12.01
N GLY A 78 -4.77 1.51 12.98
CA GLY A 78 -4.14 2.79 13.28
C GLY A 78 -3.33 3.37 12.11
N LEU A 79 -2.56 2.52 11.42
CA LEU A 79 -1.84 2.90 10.20
C LEU A 79 -2.83 3.36 9.13
N MET A 80 -3.85 2.55 8.84
CA MET A 80 -4.83 2.85 7.82
C MET A 80 -5.51 4.17 8.11
N ASN A 81 -5.97 4.43 9.33
CA ASN A 81 -6.59 5.71 9.73
C ASN A 81 -5.70 6.96 9.48
N ARG A 82 -4.38 6.83 9.62
CA ARG A 82 -3.43 7.93 9.36
C ARG A 82 -3.03 8.03 7.89
N THR A 83 -3.04 6.90 7.19
CA THR A 83 -2.65 6.79 5.77
C THR A 83 -3.85 6.74 4.84
N ILE A 84 -5.08 6.96 5.33
CA ILE A 84 -6.30 6.99 4.49
C ILE A 84 -6.08 7.83 3.24
N PHE A 85 -5.44 9.00 3.38
CA PHE A 85 -5.13 9.91 2.27
C PHE A 85 -4.08 9.41 1.25
N ILE A 86 -3.52 8.23 1.47
CA ILE A 86 -2.50 7.59 0.66
C ILE A 86 -3.03 6.25 0.12
N SER A 87 -3.77 5.54 0.96
CA SER A 87 -4.25 4.17 0.74
C SER A 87 -5.66 4.09 0.13
N THR A 88 -6.41 5.19 0.05
CA THR A 88 -7.62 5.27 -0.79
C THR A 88 -7.23 5.61 -2.21
N PRO A 89 -7.36 4.66 -3.16
CA PRO A 89 -7.10 4.91 -4.57
C PRO A 89 -8.28 5.63 -5.22
N THR A 90 -8.94 6.54 -4.50
CA THR A 90 -9.82 7.48 -5.18
C THR A 90 -8.89 8.42 -5.97
N ASP A 91 -9.07 8.46 -7.28
CA ASP A 91 -8.22 9.22 -8.20
C ASP A 91 -7.98 10.65 -7.69
N ASP A 92 -9.00 11.30 -7.10
CA ASP A 92 -8.93 12.65 -6.55
C ASP A 92 -7.86 12.83 -5.44
N VAL A 93 -7.71 11.84 -4.55
CA VAL A 93 -6.79 11.93 -3.41
C VAL A 93 -5.36 11.72 -3.87
N MET A 94 -5.10 10.72 -4.72
CA MET A 94 -3.77 10.48 -5.27
C MET A 94 -3.34 11.64 -6.18
N GLU A 95 -4.23 12.14 -7.03
CA GLU A 95 -3.99 13.30 -7.88
C GLU A 95 -3.66 14.55 -7.05
N LYS A 96 -4.28 14.72 -5.88
CA LYS A 96 -3.91 15.78 -4.94
C LYS A 96 -2.47 15.62 -4.41
N GLN A 97 -2.05 14.40 -4.08
CA GLN A 97 -0.66 14.15 -3.64
C GLN A 97 0.35 14.38 -4.76
N LEU A 98 0.07 13.91 -5.98
CA LEU A 98 0.91 14.12 -7.15
C LEU A 98 1.00 15.60 -7.50
N ARG A 99 -0.07 16.37 -7.31
CA ARG A 99 -0.05 17.83 -7.45
C ARG A 99 0.87 18.49 -6.44
N TYR A 100 0.81 18.11 -5.17
CA TYR A 100 1.76 18.63 -4.18
C TYR A 100 3.20 18.28 -4.55
N LEU A 101 3.45 17.09 -5.09
CA LEU A 101 4.78 16.71 -5.56
C LEU A 101 5.23 17.58 -6.74
N ARG A 102 4.35 17.88 -7.71
CA ARG A 102 4.65 18.82 -8.82
C ARG A 102 5.07 20.20 -8.30
N GLU A 103 4.32 20.76 -7.35
CA GLU A 103 4.63 22.08 -6.76
C GLU A 103 5.97 22.05 -6.00
N LEU A 104 6.26 20.97 -5.27
CA LEU A 104 7.55 20.80 -4.60
C LEU A 104 8.70 20.68 -5.60
N LEU A 105 8.52 19.97 -6.73
CA LEU A 105 9.52 19.89 -7.78
C LEU A 105 9.76 21.26 -8.42
N LEU A 106 8.71 22.05 -8.66
CA LEU A 106 8.84 23.41 -9.19
C LEU A 106 9.66 24.31 -8.25
N LEU A 107 9.41 24.22 -6.94
CA LEU A 107 10.09 25.03 -5.93
C LEU A 107 11.54 24.57 -5.67
N MET A 108 11.77 23.27 -5.59
CA MET A 108 13.05 22.71 -5.12
C MET A 108 13.99 22.32 -6.26
N LEU A 109 13.45 21.89 -7.41
CA LEU A 109 14.19 21.32 -8.54
C LEU A 109 13.63 21.83 -9.89
N PRO A 110 13.65 23.16 -10.15
CA PRO A 110 12.98 23.75 -11.31
C PRO A 110 13.48 23.21 -12.66
N LEU A 111 14.78 22.92 -12.77
CA LEU A 111 15.34 22.33 -14.00
C LEU A 111 14.78 20.94 -14.30
N PHE A 112 14.52 20.14 -13.25
CA PHE A 112 13.91 18.82 -13.40
C PHE A 112 12.42 18.93 -13.70
N HIS A 113 11.72 19.83 -13.01
CA HIS A 113 10.32 20.14 -13.31
C HIS A 113 10.13 20.54 -14.78
N ASP A 114 10.94 21.47 -15.29
CA ASP A 114 10.89 21.93 -16.68
C ASP A 114 11.25 20.83 -17.68
N HIS A 115 12.10 19.88 -17.29
CA HIS A 115 12.38 18.71 -18.10
C HIS A 115 11.14 17.79 -18.17
N CYS A 116 10.51 17.49 -17.04
CA CYS A 116 9.27 16.71 -16.99
C CYS A 116 8.15 17.37 -17.80
N ALA A 117 8.01 18.69 -17.74
CA ALA A 117 7.01 19.46 -18.49
C ALA A 117 7.18 19.37 -20.02
N LYS A 118 8.37 19.01 -20.52
CA LYS A 118 8.63 18.81 -21.96
C LYS A 118 8.28 17.41 -22.44
N LEU A 119 8.08 16.46 -21.53
CA LEU A 119 7.74 15.08 -21.87
C LEU A 119 6.21 14.92 -21.91
N PRO A 120 5.66 14.12 -22.83
CA PRO A 120 4.26 13.71 -22.77
C PRO A 120 3.95 13.11 -21.40
N ASP A 121 2.93 13.63 -20.73
CA ASP A 121 2.45 13.17 -19.42
C ASP A 121 3.53 13.18 -18.31
N GLY A 122 4.64 13.90 -18.52
CA GLY A 122 5.78 13.87 -17.60
C GLY A 122 5.47 14.51 -16.24
N LEU A 123 4.55 15.48 -16.22
CA LEU A 123 4.04 16.09 -15.00
C LEU A 123 2.93 15.27 -14.33
N ASP A 124 2.42 14.21 -14.95
CA ASP A 124 1.49 13.31 -14.27
C ASP A 124 2.20 12.53 -13.15
N LEU A 125 3.54 12.43 -13.23
CA LEU A 125 4.40 11.80 -12.23
C LEU A 125 3.96 10.37 -11.88
N LEU A 126 3.40 9.63 -12.85
CA LEU A 126 2.89 8.27 -12.63
C LEU A 126 3.95 7.30 -12.10
N PHE A 127 5.23 7.58 -12.34
CA PHE A 127 6.34 6.83 -11.74
C PHE A 127 6.37 6.92 -10.19
N ALA A 128 5.86 8.01 -9.61
CA ALA A 128 5.78 8.23 -8.17
C ALA A 128 4.49 7.68 -7.54
N HIS A 129 3.51 7.23 -8.35
CA HIS A 129 2.23 6.72 -7.84
C HIS A 129 2.44 5.58 -6.83
N ARG A 130 3.28 4.60 -7.17
CA ARG A 130 3.58 3.46 -6.29
C ARG A 130 4.33 3.89 -5.03
N TRP A 131 5.18 4.91 -5.13
CA TRP A 131 5.96 5.42 -4.00
C TRP A 131 5.03 5.99 -2.93
N ILE A 132 4.07 6.80 -3.36
CA ILE A 132 3.09 7.39 -2.46
C ILE A 132 2.18 6.28 -1.93
N LEU A 133 1.51 5.52 -2.81
CA LEU A 133 0.53 4.49 -2.44
C LEU A 133 1.07 3.48 -1.41
N LEU A 134 2.32 3.06 -1.53
CA LEU A 134 2.92 2.03 -0.69
C LEU A 134 3.89 2.59 0.35
N CYS A 135 3.90 3.91 0.59
CA CYS A 135 4.82 4.57 1.51
C CYS A 135 6.28 4.13 1.26
N PHE A 136 6.69 4.08 -0.01
CA PHE A 136 8.00 3.62 -0.50
C PHE A 136 8.39 2.18 -0.18
N LYS A 137 7.49 1.33 0.33
CA LYS A 137 7.78 -0.08 0.70
C LYS A 137 8.45 -0.90 -0.41
N ARG A 138 8.18 -0.58 -1.67
CA ARG A 138 8.75 -1.29 -2.85
C ARG A 138 10.07 -0.71 -3.34
N GLU A 139 10.49 0.44 -2.84
CA GLU A 139 11.69 1.14 -3.28
C GLU A 139 12.88 0.91 -2.33
N PHE A 140 12.62 0.39 -1.12
CA PHE A 140 13.64 0.08 -0.12
C PHE A 140 13.60 -1.40 0.28
N PRO A 141 14.76 -2.02 0.56
CA PRO A 141 14.81 -3.38 1.07
C PRO A 141 14.18 -3.45 2.48
N GLY A 142 13.45 -4.54 2.75
CA GLY A 142 13.01 -4.87 4.11
C GLY A 142 14.23 -5.09 5.00
N HIS A 143 14.14 -4.61 6.25
CA HIS A 143 15.14 -4.88 7.29
C HIS A 143 14.85 -6.21 7.97
#